data_AF-A0A523T8Z8-F1
#
_entry.id   AF-A0A523T8Z8-F1
#
_cell.length_a   1.000
_cell.length_b   1.000
_cell.length_c   1.000
_cell.angle_alpha   90.00
_cell.angle_beta   90.00
_cell.angle_gamma   90.00
#
_symmetry.space_group_name_H-M   'P 1'
#
loop_
_entity.id
_entity.type
_entity.pdbx_description
1 polymer ?
#
loop_
_entity_poly.entity_id
_entity_poly.type
_entity_poly.pdbx_seq_one_letter_code
_entity_poly.pdbx_strand_id
1 'polypeptide(L)'
;MLKLYTVLSTFKERINTFYLLAFIPFLLLTYYHLTWPFAIIIPIYGFILLLIKKQKLQLCHPARHMQKALGLLIVIGSFFIYYALVPFFPSASFYTAANYAIYLLGLCLTFFEAPALKETASSIFLIIAATSSSFISEWLEPHLSPLITSQFAYLIQVILNAFGVQATVYFPNHLPIISFPTIQGGTITAVFNWYCVGVSSILIFSIILVILLIEEPGNLKSKITWSLVGVSGVLVLNVLRVLIILITDYFYGAEVGGQIHYIIGYIIFITWLTIFLYLYSKKTSQP
;
A
#
# COMPACT_ATOMS: atom_id res chain seq x y z
N MET A 1 3.53 -35.88 -25.39
CA MET A 1 3.34 -34.91 -26.51
C MET A 1 2.05 -34.10 -26.39
N LEU A 2 0.88 -34.70 -26.10
CA LEU A 2 -0.40 -33.96 -26.02
C LEU A 2 -0.36 -32.78 -25.01
N LYS A 3 0.16 -33.00 -23.79
CA LYS A 3 0.32 -31.94 -22.77
C LYS A 3 1.22 -30.78 -23.23
N LEU A 4 2.27 -31.06 -24.00
CA LEU A 4 3.19 -30.04 -24.50
C LEU A 4 2.52 -29.19 -25.59
N TYR A 5 1.73 -29.83 -26.47
CA TYR A 5 0.97 -29.14 -27.51
C TYR A 5 -0.14 -28.26 -26.92
N THR A 6 -0.84 -28.74 -25.88
CA THR A 6 -1.81 -27.92 -25.14
C THR A 6 -1.14 -26.69 -24.53
N VAL A 7 0.01 -26.86 -23.85
CA VAL A 7 0.78 -25.75 -23.29
C VAL A 7 1.19 -24.75 -24.39
N LEU A 8 1.78 -25.22 -25.50
CA LEU A 8 2.16 -24.39 -26.65
C LEU A 8 0.98 -23.68 -27.32
N SER A 9 -0.20 -24.30 -27.36
CA SER A 9 -1.41 -23.67 -27.92
C SER A 9 -1.93 -22.53 -27.03
N THR A 10 -1.77 -22.63 -25.71
CA THR A 10 -2.10 -21.56 -24.75
C THR A 10 -1.22 -20.33 -24.95
N PHE A 11 0.03 -20.51 -25.39
CA PHE A 11 0.95 -19.43 -25.78
C PHE A 11 0.62 -18.76 -27.11
N LYS A 12 -0.27 -19.35 -27.92
CA LYS A 12 -0.67 -18.79 -29.21
C LYS A 12 -1.50 -17.51 -29.04
N GLU A 13 -2.17 -17.37 -27.90
CA GLU A 13 -2.89 -16.15 -27.57
C GLU A 13 -1.93 -15.12 -26.95
N ARG A 14 -1.64 -14.07 -27.72
CA ARG A 14 -0.86 -12.87 -27.32
C ARG A 14 -1.12 -12.42 -25.87
N ILE A 15 -2.40 -12.42 -25.46
CA ILE A 15 -2.82 -11.98 -24.13
C ILE A 15 -2.30 -12.91 -23.01
N ASN A 16 -2.29 -14.22 -23.21
CA ASN A 16 -1.79 -15.18 -22.22
C ASN A 16 -0.27 -15.04 -22.05
N THR A 17 0.45 -14.83 -23.16
CA THR A 17 1.89 -14.54 -23.14
C THR A 17 2.19 -13.24 -22.39
N PHE A 18 1.39 -12.19 -22.59
CA PHE A 18 1.50 -10.95 -21.82
C PHE A 18 1.36 -11.20 -20.32
N TYR A 19 0.31 -11.91 -19.87
CA TYR A 19 0.11 -12.16 -18.44
C TYR A 19 1.16 -13.06 -17.82
N LEU A 20 1.64 -14.07 -18.56
CA LEU A 20 2.73 -14.92 -18.08
C LEU A 20 4.00 -14.08 -17.86
N LEU A 21 4.38 -13.26 -18.84
CA LEU A 21 5.54 -12.38 -18.73
C LEU A 21 5.35 -11.32 -17.64
N ALA A 22 4.14 -10.80 -17.43
CA ALA A 22 3.83 -9.90 -16.32
C ALA A 22 3.96 -10.58 -14.94
N PHE A 23 3.77 -11.91 -14.86
CA PHE A 23 3.86 -12.66 -13.61
C PHE A 23 5.30 -13.06 -13.24
N ILE A 24 6.18 -13.31 -14.21
CA ILE A 24 7.55 -13.79 -13.93
C ILE A 24 8.35 -12.84 -13.02
N PRO A 25 8.46 -11.53 -13.30
CA PRO A 25 9.22 -10.63 -12.44
C PRO A 25 8.55 -10.35 -11.10
N PHE A 26 7.24 -10.60 -11.01
CA PHE A 26 6.56 -10.55 -9.73
C PHE A 26 7.10 -11.64 -8.77
N LEU A 27 7.50 -12.81 -9.28
CA LEU A 27 8.18 -13.84 -8.46
C LEU A 27 9.55 -13.35 -7.95
N LEU A 28 10.31 -12.63 -8.77
CA LEU A 28 11.57 -12.01 -8.34
C LEU A 28 11.34 -11.00 -7.23
N LEU A 29 10.32 -10.15 -7.38
CA LEU A 29 9.94 -9.17 -6.36
C LEU A 29 9.55 -9.87 -5.04
N THR A 30 8.79 -10.96 -5.09
CA THR A 30 8.46 -11.74 -3.87
C THR A 30 9.69 -12.37 -3.21
N TYR A 31 10.67 -12.80 -4.00
CA TYR A 31 11.89 -13.41 -3.50
C TYR A 31 12.78 -12.40 -2.74
N TYR A 32 12.97 -11.21 -3.32
CA TYR A 32 13.84 -10.19 -2.72
C TYR A 32 13.21 -9.42 -1.56
N HIS A 33 11.87 -9.38 -1.47
CA HIS A 33 11.15 -8.54 -0.49
C HIS A 33 10.27 -9.33 0.49
N LEU A 34 10.63 -10.60 0.77
CA LEU A 34 9.86 -11.48 1.64
C LEU A 34 9.62 -10.90 3.05
N THR A 35 10.57 -10.11 3.55
CA THR A 35 10.51 -9.50 4.88
C THR A 35 9.58 -8.29 4.95
N TRP A 36 9.16 -7.72 3.81
CA TRP A 36 8.31 -6.53 3.78
C TRP A 36 6.99 -6.80 3.06
N PRO A 37 5.94 -7.24 3.80
CA PRO A 37 4.70 -7.72 3.19
C PRO A 37 4.01 -6.69 2.30
N PHE A 38 4.08 -5.40 2.64
CA PHE A 38 3.51 -4.33 1.80
C PHE A 38 4.16 -4.24 0.42
N ALA A 39 5.47 -4.46 0.33
CA ALA A 39 6.19 -4.46 -0.95
C ALA A 39 5.66 -5.54 -1.89
N ILE A 40 5.11 -6.64 -1.35
CA ILE A 40 4.52 -7.75 -2.11
C ILE A 40 3.02 -7.54 -2.36
N ILE A 41 2.26 -7.17 -1.32
CA ILE A 41 0.80 -7.05 -1.36
C ILE A 41 0.35 -6.06 -2.44
N ILE A 42 1.00 -4.90 -2.53
CA ILE A 42 0.62 -3.84 -3.48
C ILE A 42 0.79 -4.31 -4.94
N PRO A 43 1.94 -4.86 -5.38
CA PRO A 43 2.06 -5.47 -6.70
C PRO A 43 1.09 -6.61 -6.97
N ILE A 44 0.75 -7.44 -5.97
CA ILE A 44 -0.31 -8.46 -6.12
C ILE A 44 -1.63 -7.79 -6.49
N TYR A 45 -2.07 -6.79 -5.74
CA TYR A 45 -3.31 -6.07 -6.05
C TYR A 45 -3.25 -5.39 -7.41
N GLY A 46 -2.12 -4.78 -7.77
CA GLY A 46 -1.91 -4.21 -9.10
C GLY A 46 -2.06 -5.25 -10.22
N PHE A 47 -1.49 -6.44 -10.02
CA PHE A 47 -1.59 -7.56 -10.95
C PHE A 47 -3.00 -8.15 -11.01
N ILE A 48 -3.71 -8.26 -9.88
CA ILE A 48 -5.13 -8.68 -9.85
C ILE A 48 -6.00 -7.69 -10.61
N LEU A 49 -5.81 -6.38 -10.39
CA LEU A 49 -6.51 -5.34 -11.17
C LEU A 49 -6.22 -5.48 -12.67
N LEU A 50 -4.98 -5.84 -13.03
CA LEU A 50 -4.60 -6.08 -14.41
C LEU A 50 -5.31 -7.31 -14.97
N LEU A 51 -5.43 -8.40 -14.20
CA LEU A 51 -6.15 -9.62 -14.58
C LEU A 51 -7.64 -9.38 -14.79
N ILE A 52 -8.28 -8.57 -13.92
CA ILE A 52 -9.70 -8.21 -14.07
C ILE A 52 -9.95 -7.52 -15.42
N LYS A 53 -8.96 -6.76 -15.92
CA LYS A 53 -9.04 -6.05 -17.21
C LYS A 53 -8.63 -6.91 -18.43
N LYS A 54 -8.46 -8.22 -18.28
CA LYS A 54 -8.06 -9.15 -19.35
C LYS A 54 -8.94 -9.06 -20.60
N GLN A 55 -10.26 -9.03 -20.43
CA GLN A 55 -11.20 -8.96 -21.56
C GLN A 55 -11.05 -7.66 -22.35
N LYS A 56 -10.87 -6.52 -21.67
CA LYS A 56 -10.68 -5.22 -22.32
C LYS A 56 -9.38 -5.18 -23.11
N LEU A 57 -8.29 -5.69 -22.53
CA LEU A 57 -6.98 -5.78 -23.19
C LEU A 57 -6.98 -6.74 -24.39
N GLN A 58 -7.80 -7.79 -24.35
CA GLN A 58 -7.95 -8.71 -25.47
C GLN A 58 -8.51 -8.01 -26.71
N LEU A 59 -9.36 -6.99 -26.54
CA LEU A 59 -9.93 -6.18 -27.62
C LEU A 59 -8.96 -5.16 -28.21
N CYS A 60 -7.82 -4.90 -27.56
CA CYS A 60 -6.86 -3.90 -28.03
C CYS A 60 -6.06 -4.39 -29.25
N HIS A 61 -5.71 -3.46 -30.14
CA HIS A 61 -4.87 -3.73 -31.30
C HIS A 61 -3.42 -4.07 -30.91
N PRO A 62 -2.72 -4.91 -31.70
CA PRO A 62 -1.30 -5.22 -31.47
C PRO A 62 -0.41 -3.98 -31.62
N ALA A 63 0.66 -3.91 -30.83
CA ALA A 63 1.65 -2.85 -30.94
C ALA A 63 2.29 -2.78 -32.34
N ARG A 64 2.53 -1.56 -32.84
CA ARG A 64 3.31 -1.29 -34.05
C ARG A 64 4.80 -1.61 -33.81
N HIS A 65 5.56 -1.85 -34.88
CA HIS A 65 6.98 -2.25 -34.77
C HIS A 65 7.85 -1.30 -33.92
N MET A 66 7.76 0.02 -34.16
CA MET A 66 8.54 0.99 -33.38
C MET A 66 8.15 0.99 -31.90
N GLN A 67 6.84 0.93 -31.62
CA GLN A 67 6.33 0.88 -30.26
C GLN A 67 6.77 -0.41 -29.54
N LYS A 68 6.76 -1.53 -30.27
CA LYS A 68 7.21 -2.82 -29.76
C LYS A 68 8.70 -2.79 -29.38
N ALA A 69 9.53 -2.17 -30.22
CA ALA A 69 10.95 -1.99 -29.94
C ALA A 69 11.18 -1.09 -28.71
N LEU A 70 10.45 0.02 -28.61
CA LEU A 70 10.48 0.90 -27.44
C LEU A 70 10.05 0.16 -26.16
N GLY A 71 8.94 -0.58 -26.21
CA GLY A 71 8.46 -1.38 -25.08
C GLY A 71 9.48 -2.42 -24.63
N LEU A 72 10.15 -3.10 -25.58
CA LEU A 72 11.20 -4.06 -25.27
C LEU A 72 12.42 -3.40 -24.61
N LEU A 73 12.83 -2.22 -25.10
CA LEU A 73 13.89 -1.43 -24.49
C LEU A 73 13.53 -1.04 -23.05
N ILE A 74 12.29 -0.64 -22.79
CA ILE A 74 11.80 -0.32 -21.43
C ILE A 74 11.80 -1.57 -20.55
N VAL A 75 11.35 -2.72 -21.06
CA VAL A 75 11.38 -4.00 -20.33
C VAL A 75 12.81 -4.35 -19.91
N ILE A 76 13.76 -4.30 -20.84
CA ILE A 76 15.17 -4.58 -20.54
C ILE A 76 15.72 -3.55 -19.55
N GLY A 77 15.50 -2.26 -19.83
CA GLY A 77 15.95 -1.16 -18.99
C GLY A 77 15.45 -1.24 -17.55
N SER A 78 14.23 -1.76 -17.32
CA SER A 78 13.64 -1.88 -15.98
C SER A 78 14.50 -2.70 -14.99
N PHE A 79 15.28 -3.66 -15.48
CA PHE A 79 16.21 -4.45 -14.66
C PHE A 79 17.49 -3.68 -14.29
N PHE A 80 17.85 -2.67 -15.08
CA PHE A 80 19.09 -1.90 -14.88
C PHE A 80 18.89 -0.59 -14.11
N ILE A 81 17.64 -0.16 -13.90
CA ILE A 81 17.33 1.07 -13.15
C ILE A 81 17.98 1.08 -11.77
N TYR A 82 18.05 -0.08 -11.10
CA TYR A 82 18.73 -0.20 -9.81
C TYR A 82 20.18 0.30 -9.86
N TYR A 83 20.96 -0.13 -10.86
CA TYR A 83 22.37 0.23 -10.98
C TYR A 83 22.56 1.73 -11.27
N ALA A 84 21.58 2.38 -11.90
CA ALA A 84 21.59 3.82 -12.10
C ALA A 84 21.27 4.59 -10.82
N LEU A 85 20.42 4.04 -9.93
CA LEU A 85 19.94 4.74 -8.74
C LEU A 85 20.79 4.50 -7.49
N VAL A 86 21.39 3.31 -7.35
CA VAL A 86 22.15 2.94 -6.13
C VAL A 86 23.29 3.91 -5.76
N PRO A 87 24.00 4.59 -6.69
CA PRO A 87 25.02 5.57 -6.31
C PRO A 87 24.44 6.80 -5.61
N PHE A 88 23.17 7.12 -5.86
CA PHE A 88 22.47 8.28 -5.29
C PHE A 88 21.62 7.90 -4.07
N PHE A 89 21.13 6.65 -4.05
CA PHE A 89 20.24 6.13 -3.02
C PHE A 89 20.80 4.79 -2.50
N PRO A 90 21.70 4.80 -1.51
CA PRO A 90 22.31 3.57 -0.97
C PRO A 90 21.29 2.59 -0.36
N SER A 91 20.11 3.09 0.03
CA SER A 91 18.97 2.29 0.52
C SER A 91 18.13 1.67 -0.60
N ALA A 92 18.42 1.98 -1.87
CA ALA A 92 17.75 1.34 -2.99
C ALA A 92 17.99 -0.17 -2.94
N SER A 93 16.93 -0.93 -3.15
CA SER A 93 16.99 -2.39 -3.20
C SER A 93 16.90 -2.87 -4.63
N PHE A 94 17.51 -4.03 -4.90
CA PHE A 94 17.43 -4.65 -6.22
C PHE A 94 15.98 -5.05 -6.53
N TYR A 95 15.51 -4.65 -7.70
CA TYR A 95 14.19 -4.97 -8.25
C TYR A 95 13.00 -4.68 -7.30
N THR A 96 12.63 -3.41 -7.20
CA THR A 96 11.50 -2.93 -6.38
C THR A 96 10.18 -2.89 -7.15
N ALA A 97 9.10 -2.53 -6.47
CA ALA A 97 7.80 -2.27 -7.09
C ALA A 97 7.85 -1.19 -8.20
N ALA A 98 8.77 -0.22 -8.12
CA ALA A 98 8.99 0.75 -9.18
C ALA A 98 9.56 0.09 -10.46
N ASN A 99 10.54 -0.81 -10.32
CA ASN A 99 11.06 -1.60 -11.44
C ASN A 99 9.94 -2.43 -12.09
N TYR A 100 9.11 -3.05 -11.25
CA TYR A 100 7.97 -3.84 -11.72
C TYR A 100 6.93 -2.99 -12.48
N ALA A 101 6.60 -1.79 -12.00
CA ALA A 101 5.70 -0.87 -12.70
C ALA A 101 6.25 -0.46 -14.08
N ILE A 102 7.55 -0.15 -14.18
CA ILE A 102 8.21 0.20 -15.44
C ILE A 102 8.27 -1.01 -16.37
N TYR A 103 8.52 -2.21 -15.83
CA TYR A 103 8.44 -3.46 -16.57
C TYR A 103 7.05 -3.66 -17.18
N LEU A 104 5.98 -3.50 -16.38
CA LEU A 104 4.60 -3.63 -16.86
C LEU A 104 4.25 -2.60 -17.94
N LEU A 105 4.75 -1.37 -17.80
CA LEU A 105 4.60 -0.32 -18.81
C LEU A 105 5.25 -0.75 -20.13
N GLY A 106 6.52 -1.18 -20.08
CA GLY A 106 7.25 -1.66 -21.25
C GLY A 106 6.55 -2.86 -21.90
N LEU A 107 6.10 -3.81 -21.09
CA LEU A 107 5.40 -4.99 -21.56
C LEU A 107 4.07 -4.64 -22.24
N CYS A 108 3.32 -3.68 -21.70
CA CYS A 108 2.09 -3.19 -22.33
C CYS A 108 2.39 -2.58 -23.71
N LEU A 109 3.45 -1.78 -23.82
CA LEU A 109 3.90 -1.20 -25.09
C LEU A 109 4.45 -2.23 -26.09
N THR A 110 4.99 -3.35 -25.61
CA THR A 110 5.44 -4.47 -26.45
C THR A 110 4.28 -5.24 -27.08
N PHE A 111 3.18 -5.40 -26.37
CA PHE A 111 2.07 -6.27 -26.79
C PHE A 111 0.88 -5.53 -27.41
N PHE A 112 0.61 -4.29 -27.01
CA PHE A 112 -0.59 -3.54 -27.39
C PHE A 112 -0.27 -2.12 -27.87
N GLU A 113 -1.12 -1.52 -28.69
CA GLU A 113 -0.99 -0.10 -29.04
C GLU A 113 -1.15 0.81 -27.80
N ALA A 114 -0.57 2.02 -27.86
CA ALA A 114 -0.53 2.97 -26.75
C ALA A 114 -1.89 3.24 -26.06
N PRO A 115 -3.05 3.27 -26.74
CA PRO A 115 -4.35 3.43 -26.09
C PRO A 115 -4.65 2.36 -25.02
N ALA A 116 -4.07 1.15 -25.14
CA ALA A 116 -4.22 0.10 -24.13
C ALA A 116 -3.61 0.47 -22.77
N LEU A 117 -2.70 1.45 -22.73
CA LEU A 117 -2.17 1.99 -21.46
C LEU A 117 -3.27 2.57 -20.58
N LYS A 118 -4.36 3.09 -21.17
CA LYS A 118 -5.51 3.57 -20.40
C LYS A 118 -6.13 2.45 -19.56
N GLU A 119 -6.17 1.23 -20.11
CA GLU A 119 -6.71 0.08 -19.40
C GLU A 119 -5.76 -0.37 -18.28
N THR A 120 -4.45 -0.34 -18.50
CA THR A 120 -3.46 -0.76 -17.49
C THR A 120 -3.09 0.34 -16.47
N ALA A 121 -3.51 1.58 -16.73
CA ALA A 121 -3.12 2.76 -15.95
C ALA A 121 -3.42 2.62 -14.46
N SER A 122 -4.59 2.12 -14.07
CA SER A 122 -4.95 1.95 -12.66
C SER A 122 -4.03 0.98 -11.92
N SER A 123 -3.66 -0.13 -12.56
CA SER A 123 -2.75 -1.13 -12.00
C SER A 123 -1.36 -0.57 -11.81
N ILE A 124 -0.83 0.10 -12.85
CA ILE A 124 0.50 0.73 -12.81
C ILE A 124 0.51 1.86 -11.78
N PHE A 125 -0.54 2.70 -11.76
CA PHE A 125 -0.69 3.80 -10.82
C PHE A 125 -0.76 3.31 -9.38
N LEU A 126 -1.49 2.22 -9.07
CA LEU A 126 -1.50 1.63 -7.73
C LEU A 126 -0.09 1.31 -7.25
N ILE A 127 0.68 0.63 -8.09
CA ILE A 127 2.03 0.18 -7.76
C ILE A 127 2.95 1.39 -7.55
N ILE A 128 2.94 2.35 -8.47
CA ILE A 128 3.79 3.55 -8.38
C ILE A 128 3.40 4.38 -7.17
N ALA A 129 2.14 4.76 -7.04
CA ALA A 129 1.67 5.66 -5.98
C ALA A 129 1.95 5.07 -4.59
N ALA A 130 1.72 3.76 -4.42
CA ALA A 130 1.98 3.11 -3.15
C ALA A 130 3.48 2.98 -2.87
N THR A 131 4.33 2.77 -3.88
CA THR A 131 5.79 2.80 -3.71
C THR A 131 6.29 4.20 -3.35
N SER A 132 5.69 5.24 -3.94
CA SER A 132 6.01 6.64 -3.64
C SER A 132 5.46 7.11 -2.28
N SER A 133 4.57 6.34 -1.63
CA SER A 133 3.94 6.76 -0.38
C SER A 133 4.92 6.94 0.78
N SER A 134 6.00 6.15 0.84
CA SER A 134 7.07 6.34 1.83
C SER A 134 7.80 7.66 1.63
N PHE A 135 8.17 7.97 0.39
CA PHE A 135 8.80 9.24 0.04
C PHE A 135 7.91 10.44 0.38
N ILE A 136 6.62 10.36 0.05
CA ILE A 136 5.65 11.40 0.42
C ILE A 136 5.51 11.50 1.95
N SER A 137 5.50 10.38 2.67
CA SER A 137 5.43 10.35 4.13
C SER A 137 6.65 11.04 4.76
N GLU A 138 7.86 10.71 4.32
CA GLU A 138 9.11 11.32 4.79
C GLU A 138 9.15 12.80 4.47
N TRP A 139 8.68 13.20 3.28
CA TRP A 139 8.59 14.61 2.92
C TRP A 139 7.57 15.38 3.78
N LEU A 140 6.43 14.77 4.13
CA LEU A 140 5.39 15.38 4.96
C LEU A 140 5.77 15.45 6.44
N GLU A 141 6.60 14.53 6.93
CA GLU A 141 6.91 14.38 8.36
C GLU A 141 7.43 15.69 8.99
N PRO A 142 8.45 16.39 8.45
CA PRO A 142 8.94 17.64 9.05
C PRO A 142 7.88 18.75 9.13
N HIS A 143 6.89 18.74 8.23
CA HIS A 143 5.88 19.79 8.11
C HIS A 143 4.66 19.55 8.99
N LEU A 144 4.28 18.28 9.17
CA LEU A 144 3.02 17.91 9.82
C LEU A 144 3.21 17.21 11.17
N SER A 145 4.32 16.51 11.36
CA SER A 145 4.59 15.75 12.58
C SER A 145 4.50 16.59 13.86
N PRO A 146 5.07 17.82 13.95
CA PRO A 146 5.04 18.61 15.19
C PRO A 146 3.61 18.89 15.68
N LEU A 147 2.67 19.10 14.76
CA LEU A 147 1.27 19.37 15.08
C LEU A 147 0.49 18.08 15.34
N ILE A 148 0.57 17.13 14.40
CA ILE A 148 -0.30 15.94 14.39
C ILE A 148 0.09 14.97 15.49
N THR A 149 1.38 14.70 15.70
CA THR A 149 1.81 13.73 16.72
C THR A 149 1.46 14.20 18.13
N SER A 150 1.60 15.51 18.38
CA SER A 150 1.23 16.15 19.66
C SER A 150 -0.26 15.99 19.95
N GLN A 151 -1.13 16.34 18.99
CA GLN A 151 -2.57 16.21 19.15
C GLN A 151 -2.99 14.75 19.32
N PHE A 152 -2.36 13.85 18.57
CA PHE A 152 -2.61 12.42 18.66
C PHE A 152 -2.22 11.85 20.03
N ALA A 153 -1.07 12.25 20.59
CA ALA A 153 -0.66 11.84 21.93
C ALA A 153 -1.64 12.32 23.01
N TYR A 154 -2.12 13.56 22.93
CA TYR A 154 -3.14 14.07 23.86
C TYR A 154 -4.47 13.31 23.74
N LEU A 155 -4.91 13.00 22.52
CA LEU A 155 -6.11 12.18 22.30
C LEU A 155 -5.97 10.82 23.00
N ILE A 156 -4.83 10.14 22.80
CA ILE A 156 -4.57 8.84 23.43
C ILE A 156 -4.53 8.97 24.96
N GLN A 157 -3.88 10.00 25.49
CA GLN A 157 -3.84 10.28 26.93
C GLN A 157 -5.25 10.42 27.52
N VAL A 158 -6.11 11.22 26.89
CA VAL A 158 -7.49 11.43 27.34
C VAL A 158 -8.26 10.11 27.37
N ILE A 159 -8.09 9.28 26.34
CA ILE A 159 -8.76 7.98 26.26
C ILE A 159 -8.24 7.03 27.36
N LEU A 160 -6.92 6.94 27.55
CA LEU A 160 -6.33 6.09 28.60
C LEU A 160 -6.79 6.51 29.99
N ASN A 161 -6.81 7.82 30.28
CA ASN A 161 -7.30 8.36 31.54
C ASN A 161 -8.78 8.03 31.75
N ALA A 162 -9.60 8.07 30.70
CA ALA A 162 -11.01 7.65 30.77
C ALA A 162 -11.18 6.16 31.10
N PHE A 163 -10.21 5.32 30.74
CA PHE A 163 -10.13 3.91 31.13
C PHE A 163 -9.45 3.66 32.49
N GLY A 164 -9.11 4.73 33.24
CA GLY A 164 -8.48 4.63 34.56
C GLY A 164 -6.96 4.43 34.54
N VAL A 165 -6.32 4.47 33.37
CA VAL A 165 -4.85 4.44 33.26
C VAL A 165 -4.33 5.86 33.43
N GLN A 166 -3.63 6.14 34.53
CA GLN A 166 -3.10 7.47 34.86
C GLN A 166 -1.94 7.87 33.92
N ALA A 167 -2.29 8.29 32.71
CA ALA A 167 -1.35 8.67 31.67
C ALA A 167 -1.07 10.18 31.69
N THR A 168 0.21 10.51 31.54
CA THR A 168 0.71 11.88 31.39
C THR A 168 1.47 12.01 30.08
N VAL A 169 1.30 13.14 29.40
CA VAL A 169 2.07 13.48 28.19
C VAL A 169 2.92 14.71 28.46
N TYR A 170 4.19 14.65 28.09
CA TYR A 170 5.15 15.75 28.20
C TYR A 170 6.01 15.83 26.93
N PHE A 171 6.65 16.98 26.70
CA PHE A 171 7.26 17.33 25.40
C PHE A 171 8.74 17.74 25.52
N PRO A 172 9.64 16.84 25.94
CA PRO A 172 11.06 17.14 25.91
C PRO A 172 11.50 17.32 24.45
N ASN A 173 12.11 18.46 24.12
CA ASN A 173 12.60 18.78 22.78
C ASN A 173 11.53 18.62 21.66
N HIS A 174 10.28 19.00 21.95
CA HIS A 174 9.14 18.90 21.03
C HIS A 174 8.72 17.47 20.62
N LEU A 175 9.23 16.45 21.29
CA LEU A 175 8.81 15.06 21.06
C LEU A 175 7.75 14.67 22.10
N PRO A 176 6.51 14.30 21.68
CA PRO A 176 5.50 13.85 22.63
C PRO A 176 5.91 12.52 23.25
N ILE A 177 6.05 12.49 24.58
CA ILE A 177 6.29 11.26 25.34
C ILE A 177 5.10 11.03 26.26
N ILE A 178 4.51 9.84 26.18
CA ILE A 178 3.50 9.37 27.14
C ILE A 178 4.17 8.55 28.24
N SER A 179 3.72 8.72 29.48
CA SER A 179 4.16 7.94 30.62
C SER A 179 2.98 7.52 31.49
N PHE A 180 2.95 6.25 31.90
CA PHE A 180 1.93 5.68 32.77
C PHE A 180 2.46 4.49 33.58
N PRO A 181 1.92 4.25 34.79
CA PRO A 181 2.30 3.09 35.60
C PRO A 181 1.70 1.78 35.04
N THR A 182 2.41 0.66 35.22
CA THR A 182 1.87 -0.68 34.91
C THR A 182 1.27 -1.33 36.13
N ILE A 183 0.43 -2.36 35.92
CA ILE A 183 -0.11 -3.15 37.05
C ILE A 183 0.97 -3.95 37.80
N GLN A 184 2.14 -4.14 37.18
CA GLN A 184 3.29 -4.85 37.75
C GLN A 184 4.18 -3.92 38.59
N GLY A 185 3.80 -2.63 38.75
CA GLY A 185 4.55 -1.64 39.51
C GLY A 185 5.67 -0.93 38.74
N GLY A 186 5.80 -1.20 37.44
CA GLY A 186 6.72 -0.49 36.55
C GLY A 186 6.13 0.81 36.00
N THR A 187 6.91 1.53 35.22
CA THR A 187 6.43 2.68 34.44
C THR A 187 6.79 2.46 32.98
N ILE A 188 5.81 2.63 32.09
CA ILE A 188 6.02 2.61 30.64
C ILE A 188 6.21 4.04 30.19
N THR A 189 7.25 4.26 29.39
CA THR A 189 7.46 5.50 28.66
C THR A 189 7.54 5.19 27.18
N ALA A 190 6.71 5.87 26.39
CA ALA A 190 6.65 5.67 24.95
C ALA A 190 6.70 7.00 24.22
N VAL A 191 7.58 7.08 23.21
CA VAL A 191 7.70 8.24 22.34
C VAL A 191 6.68 8.10 21.21
N PHE A 192 5.84 9.11 21.04
CA PHE A 192 4.95 9.21 19.90
C PHE A 192 5.70 9.83 18.71
N ASN A 193 5.78 9.07 17.63
CA ASN A 193 6.39 9.53 16.39
C ASN A 193 5.37 9.56 15.25
N TRP A 194 5.83 9.99 14.08
CA TRP A 194 5.03 10.09 12.86
C TRP A 194 4.32 8.78 12.48
N TYR A 195 4.99 7.64 12.68
CA TYR A 195 4.47 6.32 12.37
C TYR A 195 3.38 5.85 13.36
N CYS A 196 3.39 6.33 14.60
CA CYS A 196 2.35 6.05 15.61
C CYS A 196 0.97 6.56 15.18
N VAL A 197 0.91 7.68 14.45
CA VAL A 197 -0.33 8.22 13.88
C VAL A 197 -0.87 7.34 12.75
N GLY A 198 0.00 6.52 12.15
CA GLY A 198 -0.34 5.62 11.06
C GLY A 198 -0.50 6.34 9.72
N VAL A 199 0.39 7.29 9.43
CA VAL A 199 0.37 8.03 8.16
C VAL A 199 0.54 7.11 6.96
N SER A 200 1.39 6.08 7.07
CA SER A 200 1.58 5.11 5.98
C SER A 200 0.27 4.37 5.63
N SER A 201 -0.53 3.96 6.63
CA SER A 201 -1.83 3.31 6.37
C SER A 201 -2.84 4.27 5.77
N ILE A 202 -2.85 5.54 6.19
CA ILE A 202 -3.70 6.60 5.61
C ILE A 202 -3.35 6.83 4.14
N LEU A 203 -2.06 6.96 3.81
CA LEU A 203 -1.60 7.18 2.43
C LEU A 203 -1.93 6.00 1.53
N ILE A 204 -1.61 4.77 1.95
CA ILE A 204 -1.90 3.55 1.19
C ILE A 204 -3.41 3.42 0.95
N PHE A 205 -4.23 3.61 1.99
CA PHE A 205 -5.68 3.57 1.83
C PHE A 205 -6.18 4.67 0.90
N SER A 206 -5.66 5.89 1.01
CA SER A 206 -6.04 7.01 0.14
C SER A 206 -5.73 6.71 -1.33
N ILE A 207 -4.61 6.06 -1.63
CA ILE A 207 -4.26 5.63 -2.99
C ILE A 207 -5.26 4.60 -3.51
N ILE A 208 -5.56 3.56 -2.73
CA ILE A 208 -6.55 2.54 -3.09
C ILE A 208 -7.92 3.18 -3.34
N LEU A 209 -8.33 4.06 -2.44
CA LEU A 209 -9.59 4.81 -2.51
C LEU A 209 -9.65 5.66 -3.78
N VAL A 210 -8.61 6.43 -4.12
CA VAL A 210 -8.58 7.24 -5.34
C VAL A 210 -8.77 6.38 -6.58
N ILE A 211 -8.11 5.22 -6.65
CA ILE A 211 -8.23 4.31 -7.79
C ILE A 211 -9.65 3.77 -7.91
N LEU A 212 -10.20 3.30 -6.79
CA LEU A 212 -11.56 2.78 -6.72
C LEU A 212 -12.60 3.84 -7.12
N LEU A 213 -12.39 5.10 -6.70
CA LEU A 213 -13.26 6.21 -7.07
C LEU A 213 -13.08 6.66 -8.53
N ILE A 214 -11.91 6.48 -9.14
CA ILE A 214 -11.68 6.79 -10.57
C ILE A 214 -12.31 5.72 -11.46
N GLU A 215 -12.14 4.44 -11.12
CA GLU A 215 -12.64 3.32 -11.91
C GLU A 215 -14.16 3.20 -11.85
N GLU A 216 -14.81 3.63 -10.77
CA GLU A 216 -16.25 3.57 -10.64
C GLU A 216 -16.95 4.83 -11.20
N PRO A 217 -17.92 4.65 -12.14
CA PRO A 217 -18.82 5.73 -12.51
C PRO A 217 -19.75 6.04 -11.32
N GLY A 218 -19.71 7.28 -10.83
CA GLY A 218 -20.51 7.68 -9.68
C GLY A 218 -20.59 9.19 -9.54
N ASN A 219 -21.63 9.68 -8.85
CA ASN A 219 -21.78 11.11 -8.60
C ASN A 219 -20.73 11.63 -7.60
N LEU A 220 -20.35 12.90 -7.74
CA LEU A 220 -19.32 13.52 -6.90
C LEU A 220 -19.64 13.43 -5.42
N LYS A 221 -20.92 13.62 -5.05
CA LYS A 221 -21.39 13.54 -3.66
C LYS A 221 -21.06 12.19 -3.03
N SER A 222 -21.35 11.10 -3.71
CA SER A 222 -21.05 9.75 -3.21
C SER A 222 -19.56 9.53 -3.08
N LYS A 223 -18.75 9.98 -4.06
CA LYS A 223 -17.30 9.87 -3.99
C LYS A 223 -16.75 10.56 -2.74
N ILE A 224 -17.18 11.80 -2.48
CA ILE A 224 -16.79 12.55 -1.27
C ILE A 224 -17.23 11.83 0.01
N THR A 225 -18.48 11.36 0.08
CA THR A 225 -18.99 10.64 1.26
C THR A 225 -18.16 9.40 1.56
N TRP A 226 -17.88 8.56 0.56
CA TRP A 226 -17.08 7.35 0.75
C TRP A 226 -15.62 7.66 1.05
N SER A 227 -15.06 8.75 0.51
CA SER A 227 -13.74 9.21 0.90
C SER A 227 -13.67 9.57 2.38
N LEU A 228 -14.63 10.36 2.87
CA LEU A 228 -14.70 10.75 4.28
C LEU A 228 -14.85 9.52 5.18
N VAL A 229 -15.81 8.65 4.90
CA VAL A 229 -16.04 7.43 5.68
C VAL A 229 -14.79 6.55 5.71
N GLY A 230 -14.16 6.35 4.55
CA GLY A 230 -12.97 5.52 4.43
C GLY A 230 -11.77 6.05 5.22
N VAL A 231 -11.41 7.32 4.99
CA VAL A 231 -10.26 7.96 5.66
C VAL A 231 -10.50 8.11 7.16
N SER A 232 -11.69 8.53 7.58
CA SER A 232 -12.06 8.61 9.00
C SER A 232 -11.98 7.24 9.68
N GLY A 233 -12.41 6.18 8.99
CA GLY A 233 -12.26 4.82 9.51
C GLY A 233 -10.81 4.44 9.76
N VAL A 234 -9.89 4.72 8.82
CA VAL A 234 -8.46 4.46 9.02
C VAL A 234 -7.90 5.25 10.21
N LEU A 235 -8.30 6.51 10.38
CA LEU A 235 -7.89 7.32 11.53
C LEU A 235 -8.34 6.71 12.87
N VAL A 236 -9.62 6.30 12.96
CA VAL A 236 -10.17 5.64 14.16
C VAL A 236 -9.41 4.35 14.47
N LEU A 237 -9.05 3.59 13.44
CA LEU A 237 -8.32 2.34 13.60
C LEU A 237 -6.88 2.53 14.02
N ASN A 238 -6.22 3.60 13.58
CA ASN A 238 -4.89 3.95 14.04
C ASN A 238 -4.92 4.35 15.53
N VAL A 239 -5.97 5.05 15.99
CA VAL A 239 -6.21 5.30 17.42
C VAL A 239 -6.39 3.98 18.16
N LEU A 240 -7.30 3.11 17.69
CA LEU A 240 -7.55 1.80 18.30
C LEU A 240 -6.28 0.94 18.36
N ARG A 241 -5.47 0.93 17.29
CA ARG A 241 -4.20 0.24 17.21
C ARG A 241 -3.27 0.65 18.35
N VAL A 242 -3.07 1.95 18.53
CA VAL A 242 -2.18 2.47 19.59
C VAL A 242 -2.75 2.20 20.97
N LEU A 243 -4.07 2.31 21.17
CA LEU A 243 -4.71 1.95 22.43
C LEU A 243 -4.50 0.48 22.78
N ILE A 244 -4.66 -0.44 21.83
CA ILE A 244 -4.43 -1.87 22.06
C ILE A 244 -2.97 -2.11 22.49
N ILE A 245 -2.00 -1.45 21.84
CA ILE A 245 -0.58 -1.56 22.20
C ILE A 245 -0.35 -1.07 23.63
N LEU A 246 -0.79 0.14 23.97
CA LEU A 246 -0.55 0.73 25.29
C LEU A 246 -1.31 0.01 26.41
N ILE A 247 -2.51 -0.51 26.15
CA ILE A 247 -3.24 -1.36 27.08
C ILE A 247 -2.49 -2.68 27.27
N THR A 248 -1.91 -3.24 26.21
CA THR A 248 -1.05 -4.43 26.33
C THR A 248 0.17 -4.13 27.19
N ASP A 249 0.84 -2.99 26.97
CA ASP A 249 1.97 -2.55 27.79
C ASP A 249 1.58 -2.38 29.26
N TYR A 250 0.38 -1.86 29.52
CA TYR A 250 -0.16 -1.66 30.87
C TYR A 250 -0.31 -2.97 31.65
N PHE A 251 -0.84 -4.02 31.01
CA PHE A 251 -1.12 -5.32 31.64
C PHE A 251 0.08 -6.28 31.61
N TYR A 252 0.80 -6.32 30.50
CA TYR A 252 1.78 -7.37 30.18
C TYR A 252 3.22 -6.85 30.04
N GLY A 253 3.42 -5.54 30.05
CA GLY A 253 4.73 -4.90 29.92
C GLY A 253 5.15 -4.64 28.47
N ALA A 254 6.19 -3.81 28.32
CA ALA A 254 6.67 -3.26 27.04
C ALA A 254 7.05 -4.31 26.00
N GLU A 255 7.58 -5.46 26.44
CA GLU A 255 8.01 -6.53 25.54
C GLU A 255 6.83 -7.12 24.76
N VAL A 256 5.72 -7.39 25.45
CA VAL A 256 4.51 -7.97 24.84
C VAL A 256 3.82 -6.95 23.95
N GLY A 257 3.71 -5.67 24.38
CA GLY A 257 3.14 -4.64 23.50
C GLY A 257 3.99 -4.36 22.27
N GLY A 258 5.32 -4.50 22.37
CA GLY A 258 6.23 -4.50 21.23
C GLY A 258 5.91 -5.59 20.22
N GLN A 259 5.68 -6.83 20.67
CA GLN A 259 5.25 -7.93 19.78
C GLN A 259 3.89 -7.66 19.13
N ILE A 260 2.92 -7.16 19.90
CA ILE A 260 1.60 -6.79 19.40
C ILE A 260 1.69 -5.68 18.37
N HIS A 261 2.54 -4.67 18.58
CA HIS A 261 2.73 -3.55 17.66
C HIS A 261 3.05 -4.01 16.22
N TYR A 262 3.88 -5.05 16.07
CA TYR A 262 4.23 -5.59 14.75
C TYR A 262 3.10 -6.28 14.02
N ILE A 263 2.04 -6.73 14.70
CA ILE A 263 1.00 -7.57 14.09
C ILE A 263 -0.33 -6.81 14.00
N ILE A 264 -0.72 -6.12 15.07
CA ILE A 264 -2.06 -5.58 15.22
C ILE A 264 -2.41 -4.52 14.17
N GLY A 265 -1.42 -3.70 13.77
CA GLY A 265 -1.62 -2.70 12.72
C GLY A 265 -2.05 -3.33 11.38
N TYR A 266 -1.45 -4.45 11.01
CA TYR A 266 -1.79 -5.16 9.77
C TYR A 266 -3.18 -5.79 9.84
N ILE A 267 -3.49 -6.49 10.94
CA ILE A 267 -4.78 -7.16 11.11
C ILE A 267 -5.92 -6.16 11.04
N ILE A 268 -5.84 -5.07 11.80
CA ILE A 268 -6.88 -4.05 11.85
C ILE A 268 -7.04 -3.37 10.49
N PHE A 269 -5.94 -3.02 9.83
CA PHE A 269 -5.98 -2.35 8.52
C PHE A 269 -6.60 -3.23 7.44
N ILE A 270 -6.18 -4.50 7.34
CA ILE A 270 -6.71 -5.44 6.33
C ILE A 270 -8.20 -5.73 6.59
N THR A 271 -8.58 -5.86 7.87
CA THR A 271 -9.98 -6.07 8.25
C THR A 271 -10.84 -4.89 7.81
N TRP A 272 -10.40 -3.66 8.08
CA TRP A 272 -11.12 -2.47 7.63
C TRP A 272 -11.17 -2.32 6.13
N LEU A 273 -10.05 -2.54 5.44
CA LEU A 273 -10.01 -2.50 3.99
C LEU A 273 -11.04 -3.47 3.39
N THR A 274 -11.12 -4.69 3.93
CA THR A 274 -12.09 -5.71 3.51
C THR A 274 -13.53 -5.26 3.76
N ILE A 275 -13.83 -4.76 4.97
CA ILE A 275 -15.16 -4.25 5.33
C ILE A 275 -15.55 -3.07 4.44
N PHE A 276 -14.64 -2.11 4.26
CA PHE A 276 -14.87 -0.92 3.45
C PHE A 276 -15.16 -1.29 2.00
N LEU A 277 -14.33 -2.16 1.38
CA LEU A 277 -14.54 -2.63 0.02
C LEU A 277 -15.86 -3.40 -0.13
N TYR A 278 -16.21 -4.23 0.85
CA TYR A 278 -17.48 -4.93 0.88
C TYR A 278 -18.68 -3.96 0.92
N LEU A 279 -18.68 -3.02 1.87
CA LEU A 279 -19.74 -2.01 2.00
C LEU A 279 -19.85 -1.14 0.74
N TYR A 280 -18.72 -0.73 0.19
CA TYR A 280 -18.65 0.06 -1.02
C TYR A 280 -19.23 -0.69 -2.23
N SER A 281 -18.91 -1.98 -2.38
CA SER A 281 -19.46 -2.84 -3.45
C SER A 281 -20.96 -3.12 -3.31
N LYS A 282 -21.51 -3.14 -2.09
CA LYS A 282 -22.95 -3.32 -1.89
C LYS A 282 -23.76 -2.10 -2.28
N LYS A 283 -23.20 -0.91 -2.10
CA LYS A 283 -23.83 0.36 -2.51
C LYS A 283 -24.03 0.45 -4.02
N THR A 284 -23.17 -0.17 -4.83
CA THR A 284 -23.35 -0.19 -6.31
C THR A 284 -24.37 -1.21 -6.79
N SER A 285 -24.81 -2.13 -5.93
CA SER A 285 -25.77 -3.18 -6.25
C SER A 285 -27.22 -2.78 -6.01
N GLN A 286 -27.48 -1.58 -5.48
CA GLN A 286 -28.82 -1.04 -5.27
C GLN A 286 -29.13 -0.03 -6.39
N PRO A 287 -30.12 -0.31 -7.26
CA PRO A 287 -30.50 0.57 -8.37
C PRO A 287 -31.13 1.88 -7.90
#